data_AF-A0A5D3DFI7-F1
#
_entry.id   AF-A0A5D3DFI7-F1
#
_cell.length_a   1.000
_cell.length_b   1.000
_cell.length_c   1.000
_cell.angle_alpha   90.00
_cell.angle_beta   90.00
_cell.angle_gamma   90.00
#
_symmetry.space_group_name_H-M   'P 1'
#
loop_
_entity.id
_entity.type
_entity.pdbx_description
1 polymer ?
#
loop_
_entity_poly.entity_id
_entity_poly.type
_entity_poly.pdbx_seq_one_letter_code
_entity_poly.pdbx_strand_id
1 'polypeptide(L)'
;MDVRGRLEYISHFQSRFRELAKVEYDCGLAIEGRIEVKNLNPEAHYSVYMVFRSSSEESLKYKRFVVLEMEEGKMMRVGESLKQRRREDGWFEILMGGFCIRRDSAFIHFFVGEDKYPLTAGCFTIRSIHLRLT
;
A
#
# COMPACT_ATOMS: atom_id res chain seq x y z
N MET A 1 18.15 -3.61 17.99
CA MET A 1 16.70 -3.59 18.24
C MET A 1 16.11 -4.67 17.36
N ASP A 2 15.55 -5.69 17.99
CA ASP A 2 14.97 -6.86 17.32
C ASP A 2 13.55 -6.47 16.87
N VAL A 3 13.25 -6.54 15.57
CA VAL A 3 11.95 -6.17 15.01
C VAL A 3 11.00 -7.36 15.23
N ARG A 4 10.05 -7.27 16.15
CA ARG A 4 9.07 -8.34 16.42
C ARG A 4 7.75 -8.05 15.71
N GLY A 5 7.79 -8.18 14.39
CA GLY A 5 6.58 -8.29 13.57
C GLY A 5 6.16 -9.76 13.41
N ARG A 6 4.87 -10.07 13.50
CA ARG A 6 4.31 -11.36 13.13
C ARG A 6 3.45 -11.21 11.87
N LEU A 7 3.83 -11.91 10.81
CA LEU A 7 3.02 -12.06 9.62
C LEU A 7 2.26 -13.39 9.70
N GLU A 8 0.94 -13.32 9.64
CA GLU A 8 0.05 -14.48 9.56
C GLU A 8 -0.81 -14.40 8.30
N TYR A 9 -1.13 -15.55 7.72
CA TYR A 9 -2.12 -15.65 6.66
C TYR A 9 -3.43 -16.16 7.25
N ILE A 10 -4.49 -15.36 7.14
CA ILE A 10 -5.81 -15.68 7.73
C ILE A 10 -6.87 -15.89 6.65
N SER A 11 -7.76 -16.85 6.84
CA SER A 11 -8.93 -17.03 5.97
C SER A 11 -9.98 -15.95 6.23
N HIS A 12 -10.57 -15.39 5.18
CA HIS A 12 -11.65 -14.40 5.32
C HIS A 12 -12.77 -14.66 4.31
N PHE A 13 -13.97 -15.01 4.78
CA PHE A 13 -15.08 -15.48 3.94
C PHE A 13 -15.58 -14.46 2.90
N GLN A 14 -15.40 -13.16 3.15
CA GLN A 14 -15.75 -12.09 2.19
C GLN A 14 -14.57 -11.64 1.32
N SER A 15 -13.42 -12.30 1.42
CA SER A 15 -12.28 -12.03 0.55
C SER A 15 -12.39 -12.83 -0.74
N ARG A 16 -11.94 -12.23 -1.84
CA ARG A 16 -11.77 -12.93 -3.13
C ARG A 16 -10.47 -13.75 -3.16
N PHE A 17 -9.59 -13.52 -2.19
CA PHE A 17 -8.38 -14.31 -1.95
C PHE A 17 -8.65 -15.31 -0.83
N ARG A 18 -8.09 -16.52 -0.97
CA ARG A 18 -8.22 -17.60 0.03
C ARG A 18 -7.71 -17.16 1.41
N GLU A 19 -6.62 -16.39 1.41
CA GLU A 19 -5.94 -15.92 2.61
C GLU A 19 -5.61 -14.43 2.48
N LEU A 20 -5.58 -13.74 3.61
CA LEU A 20 -5.19 -12.34 3.76
C LEU A 20 -3.98 -12.23 4.67
N ALA A 21 -3.09 -11.29 4.36
CA ALA A 21 -1.96 -10.98 5.23
C ALA A 21 -2.44 -10.17 6.44
N LYS A 22 -2.26 -10.74 7.62
CA LYS A 22 -2.42 -10.07 8.91
C LYS A 22 -1.03 -9.80 9.49
N VAL A 23 -0.74 -8.54 9.72
CA VAL A 23 0.53 -8.06 10.26
C VAL A 23 0.27 -7.52 11.66
N GLU A 24 0.86 -8.16 12.65
CA GLU A 24 0.97 -7.64 14.01
C GLU A 24 2.38 -7.09 14.19
N TYR A 25 2.50 -5.91 14.77
CA TYR A 25 3.80 -5.30 14.99
C TYR A 25 3.84 -4.52 16.30
N ASP A 26 4.99 -4.51 16.94
CA ASP A 26 5.27 -3.80 18.19
C ASP A 26 6.14 -2.55 17.99
N CYS A 27 6.76 -2.41 16.83
CA CYS A 27 7.50 -1.25 16.37
C CYS A 27 7.24 -1.01 14.88
N GLY A 28 7.39 0.25 14.43
CA GLY A 28 6.65 0.82 13.30
C GLY A 28 6.53 -0.02 12.01
N LEU A 29 5.40 0.16 11.32
CA LEU A 29 5.05 -0.57 10.11
C LEU A 29 5.71 0.01 8.86
N ALA A 30 6.25 -0.85 8.00
CA ALA A 30 6.62 -0.54 6.62
C ALA A 30 6.08 -1.63 5.69
N ILE A 31 5.22 -1.25 4.76
CA ILE A 31 4.71 -2.10 3.70
C ILE A 31 5.24 -1.56 2.38
N GLU A 32 5.98 -2.41 1.69
CA GLU A 32 6.50 -2.16 0.36
C GLU A 32 5.91 -3.16 -0.62
N GLY A 33 5.62 -2.70 -1.82
CA GLY A 33 5.28 -3.60 -2.90
C GLY A 33 5.73 -3.08 -4.24
N ARG A 34 5.96 -4.03 -5.15
CA ARG A 34 6.53 -3.81 -6.48
C ARG A 34 5.64 -4.45 -7.52
N ILE A 35 5.32 -3.71 -8.57
CA ILE A 35 4.49 -4.17 -9.69
C ILE A 35 5.23 -3.91 -11.00
N GLU A 36 5.33 -4.93 -11.84
CA GLU A 36 5.87 -4.77 -13.21
C GLU A 36 4.90 -3.99 -14.09
N VAL A 37 5.40 -2.94 -14.72
CA VAL A 37 4.62 -2.04 -15.57
C VAL A 37 4.17 -2.72 -16.87
N LYS A 38 4.88 -3.76 -17.33
CA LYS A 38 4.60 -4.47 -18.59
C LYS A 38 3.18 -5.05 -18.70
N ASN A 39 2.49 -5.22 -17.56
CA ASN A 39 1.12 -5.73 -17.49
C ASN A 39 0.05 -4.63 -17.43
N LEU A 40 0.43 -3.37 -17.57
CA LEU A 40 -0.45 -2.20 -17.48
C LEU A 40 -0.54 -1.47 -18.81
N ASN A 41 -1.64 -0.73 -19.02
CA ASN A 41 -1.80 0.10 -20.22
C ASN A 41 -0.71 1.18 -20.28
N PRO A 42 0.15 1.21 -21.32
CA PRO A 42 1.13 2.26 -21.52
C PRO A 42 0.49 3.65 -21.59
N GLU A 43 1.23 4.68 -21.19
CA GLU A 43 0.81 6.10 -21.29
C GLU A 43 -0.47 6.45 -20.52
N ALA A 44 -1.00 5.53 -19.72
CA ALA A 44 -2.19 5.74 -18.92
C ALA A 44 -1.85 6.25 -17.51
N HIS A 45 -2.79 7.02 -16.96
CA HIS A 45 -2.72 7.53 -15.61
C HIS A 45 -3.40 6.55 -14.66
N TYR A 46 -2.68 6.16 -13.62
CA TYR A 46 -3.19 5.27 -12.59
C TYR A 46 -3.14 5.93 -11.23
N SER A 47 -4.05 5.51 -10.36
CA SER A 47 -4.00 5.72 -8.93
C SER A 47 -3.90 4.38 -8.22
N VAL A 48 -3.01 4.29 -7.21
CA VAL A 48 -2.87 3.10 -6.37
C VAL A 48 -3.63 3.29 -5.08
N TYR A 49 -4.47 2.31 -4.75
CA TYR A 49 -5.20 2.25 -3.50
C TYR A 49 -4.82 1.00 -2.72
N MET A 50 -4.72 1.12 -1.41
CA MET A 50 -4.63 -0.03 -0.51
C MET A 50 -5.95 -0.17 0.26
N VAL A 51 -6.46 -1.40 0.33
CA VAL A 51 -7.63 -1.74 1.13
C VAL A 51 -7.18 -2.58 2.32
N PHE A 52 -7.49 -2.13 3.51
CA PHE A 52 -7.02 -2.76 4.75
C PHE A 52 -8.03 -2.53 5.89
N ARG A 53 -7.82 -3.26 6.98
CA ARG A 53 -8.49 -3.04 8.27
C ARG A 53 -7.43 -2.86 9.34
N SER A 54 -7.63 -1.88 10.21
CA SER A 54 -6.80 -1.66 11.40
C SER A 54 -7.63 -1.92 12.66
N SER A 55 -6.96 -2.32 13.74
CA SER A 55 -7.55 -2.36 15.09
C SER A 55 -7.74 -0.96 15.69
N SER A 56 -7.01 0.05 15.21
CA SER A 56 -7.17 1.45 15.60
C SER A 56 -7.99 2.22 14.55
N GLU A 57 -9.00 2.98 15.01
CA GLU A 57 -9.78 3.87 14.15
C GLU A 57 -9.08 5.22 13.88
N GLU A 58 -7.91 5.46 14.51
CA GLU A 58 -7.15 6.68 14.27
C GLU A 58 -6.76 6.76 12.80
N SER A 59 -7.08 7.90 12.19
CA SER A 59 -6.74 8.19 10.81
C SER A 59 -5.26 7.89 10.59
N LEU A 60 -4.98 6.96 9.67
CA LEU A 60 -3.65 6.45 9.41
C LEU A 60 -2.69 7.61 9.09
N LYS A 61 -1.90 8.09 10.05
CA LYS A 61 -0.83 9.09 9.87
C LYS A 61 0.45 8.47 9.27
N TYR A 62 0.28 7.49 8.39
CA TYR A 62 1.37 6.80 7.74
C TYR A 62 1.80 7.62 6.53
N LYS A 63 3.11 7.76 6.33
CA LYS A 63 3.69 8.18 5.07
C LYS A 63 3.29 7.19 3.99
N ARG A 64 2.89 7.72 2.83
CA ARG A 64 2.47 6.91 1.68
C ARG A 64 3.02 7.56 0.44
N PHE A 65 3.69 6.78 -0.38
CA PHE A 65 4.16 7.31 -1.65
C PHE A 65 4.24 6.22 -2.70
N VAL A 66 4.21 6.67 -3.95
CA VAL A 66 4.43 5.85 -5.14
C VAL A 66 5.70 6.36 -5.81
N VAL A 67 6.54 5.42 -6.23
CA VAL A 67 7.78 5.64 -6.97
C VAL A 67 7.71 4.85 -8.27
N LEU A 68 8.06 5.50 -9.39
CA LEU A 68 8.32 4.81 -10.65
C LEU A 68 9.81 4.54 -10.77
N GLU A 69 10.15 3.28 -11.03
CA GLU A 69 11.46 2.83 -11.47
C GLU A 69 11.47 2.79 -12.99
N MET A 70 12.37 3.54 -13.62
CA MET A 70 12.59 3.52 -15.06
C MET A 70 13.53 2.36 -15.45
N GLU A 71 13.58 1.96 -16.72
CA GLU A 71 14.43 0.87 -17.23
C GLU A 71 15.92 1.07 -16.92
N GLU A 72 16.40 2.32 -16.89
CA GLU A 72 17.78 2.66 -16.51
C GLU A 72 18.04 2.60 -14.98
N GLY A 73 17.07 2.10 -14.20
CA GLY A 73 17.12 2.04 -12.74
C GLY A 73 16.85 3.38 -12.03
N LYS A 74 16.58 4.44 -12.79
CA LYS A 74 16.24 5.77 -12.23
C LYS A 74 14.91 5.71 -11.49
N MET A 75 14.91 6.09 -10.22
CA MET A 75 13.69 6.18 -9.40
C MET A 75 13.14 7.60 -9.35
N MET A 76 11.83 7.74 -9.49
CA MET A 76 11.12 9.02 -9.45
C MET A 76 9.92 8.92 -8.50
N ARG A 77 9.90 9.75 -7.45
CA ARG A 77 8.71 9.88 -6.59
C ARG A 77 7.62 10.62 -7.38
N VAL A 78 6.47 9.98 -7.54
CA VAL A 78 5.41 10.42 -8.47
C VAL A 78 4.09 10.74 -7.80
N GLY A 79 3.84 10.21 -6.60
CA GLY A 79 2.59 10.46 -5.90
C GLY A 79 2.70 10.29 -4.40
N GLU A 80 1.91 11.09 -3.69
CA GLU A 80 1.68 11.01 -2.25
C GLU A 80 0.23 11.46 -1.99
N SER A 81 -0.44 10.83 -1.04
CA SER A 81 -1.77 11.26 -0.65
C SER A 81 -2.11 10.90 0.79
N LEU A 82 -2.85 11.81 1.43
CA LEU A 82 -3.44 11.60 2.75
C LEU A 82 -4.92 11.17 2.65
N LYS A 83 -5.49 11.10 1.45
CA LYS A 83 -6.90 10.75 1.25
C LYS A 83 -7.16 9.32 1.69
N GLN A 84 -8.13 9.18 2.59
CA GLN A 84 -8.62 7.91 3.07
C GLN A 84 -10.14 7.95 3.18
N ARG A 85 -10.78 6.78 3.08
CA ARG A 85 -12.20 6.64 3.37
C ARG A 85 -12.49 5.30 4.06
N ARG A 86 -13.45 5.31 4.97
CA ARG A 86 -14.11 4.10 5.44
C ARG A 86 -15.14 3.68 4.40
N ARG A 87 -15.14 2.41 4.02
CA ARG A 87 -16.10 1.80 3.09
C ARG A 87 -17.30 1.28 3.87
N GLU A 88 -18.42 1.10 3.17
CA GLU A 88 -19.66 0.53 3.73
C GLU A 88 -19.46 -0.88 4.29
N ASP A 89 -18.53 -1.65 3.71
CA ASP A 89 -18.17 -3.00 4.17
C ASP A 89 -17.24 -3.03 5.40
N GLY A 90 -17.01 -1.87 6.03
CA GLY A 90 -16.17 -1.72 7.23
C GLY A 90 -14.66 -1.73 6.97
N TRP A 91 -14.22 -1.89 5.71
CA TRP A 91 -12.82 -1.77 5.34
C TRP A 91 -12.41 -0.32 5.12
N PHE A 92 -11.13 -0.02 5.30
CA PHE A 92 -10.56 1.26 4.91
C PHE A 92 -9.96 1.16 3.51
N GLU A 93 -10.03 2.27 2.77
CA GLU A 93 -9.34 2.47 1.52
C GLU A 93 -8.50 3.75 1.59
N ILE A 94 -7.20 3.63 1.33
CA ILE A 94 -6.27 4.76 1.26
C ILE A 94 -5.77 4.93 -0.16
N LEU A 95 -5.76 6.17 -0.65
CA LEU A 95 -5.03 6.53 -1.85
C LEU A 95 -3.56 6.67 -1.46
N MET A 96 -2.67 5.95 -2.13
CA MET A 96 -1.22 6.04 -1.88
C MET A 96 -0.58 7.11 -2.78
N GLY A 97 -1.09 7.27 -4.00
CA GLY A 97 -0.61 8.25 -4.97
C GLY A 97 -1.14 7.94 -6.37
N GLY A 98 -1.05 8.95 -7.24
CA GLY A 98 -1.28 8.82 -8.68
C GLY A 98 0.04 8.88 -9.44
N PHE A 99 0.09 8.28 -10.62
CA PHE A 99 1.26 8.28 -11.49
C PHE A 99 0.86 8.03 -12.95
N CYS A 100 1.71 8.48 -13.87
CA CYS A 100 1.57 8.23 -15.31
C CYS A 100 2.62 7.19 -15.73
N ILE A 101 2.19 6.14 -16.42
CA ILE A 101 3.12 5.17 -16.99
C ILE A 101 3.83 5.81 -18.18
N ARG A 102 5.15 5.81 -18.14
CA ARG A 102 6.00 6.28 -19.24
C ARG A 102 6.51 5.10 -20.04
N ARG A 103 6.97 5.35 -21.27
CA ARG A 103 7.50 4.31 -22.16
C ARG A 103 8.71 3.58 -21.56
N ASP A 104 9.50 4.30 -20.77
CA ASP A 104 10.70 3.85 -20.08
C ASP A 104 10.41 3.37 -18.64
N SER A 105 9.15 3.18 -18.24
CA SER A 105 8.80 2.71 -16.90
C SER A 105 8.90 1.18 -16.79
N ALA A 106 9.68 0.69 -15.83
CA ALA A 106 9.88 -0.74 -15.58
C ALA A 106 9.03 -1.27 -14.41
N PHE A 107 9.07 -0.57 -13.27
CA PHE A 107 8.35 -0.99 -12.06
C PHE A 107 7.66 0.18 -11.38
N ILE A 108 6.55 -0.15 -10.70
CA ILE A 108 5.90 0.72 -9.73
C ILE A 108 6.23 0.18 -8.35
N HIS A 109 6.80 1.04 -7.51
CA HIS A 109 6.98 0.79 -6.09
C HIS A 109 5.97 1.60 -5.31
N PHE A 110 5.32 0.99 -4.34
CA PHE A 110 4.46 1.69 -3.39
C PHE A 110 4.93 1.40 -1.98
N PHE A 111 4.88 2.44 -1.15
CA PHE A 111 5.26 2.39 0.24
C PHE A 111 4.13 2.93 1.09
N VAL A 112 3.87 2.25 2.21
CA VAL A 112 3.06 2.76 3.32
C VAL A 112 3.79 2.46 4.61
N GLY A 113 4.07 3.47 5.43
CA GLY A 113 4.74 3.24 6.71
C GLY A 113 4.78 4.47 7.61
N GLU A 114 5.16 4.27 8.86
CA GLU A 114 5.15 5.34 9.88
C GLU A 114 6.31 6.31 9.66
N ASP A 115 6.05 7.61 9.83
CA ASP A 115 7.06 8.67 9.72
C ASP A 115 7.85 8.80 11.02
N LYS A 116 8.65 7.79 11.36
CA LYS A 116 9.50 7.74 12.56
C LYS A 116 8.81 8.21 13.86
N TYR A 117 8.18 7.25 14.56
CA TYR A 117 7.66 7.34 15.94
C TYR A 117 6.38 8.18 16.12
N PRO A 118 5.47 7.78 17.04
CA PRO A 118 5.63 6.80 18.11
C PRO A 118 5.40 5.34 17.68
N LEU A 119 6.08 4.44 18.39
CA LEU A 119 5.95 2.98 18.35
C LEU A 119 4.52 2.56 18.76
N THR A 120 3.52 2.82 17.94
CA THR A 120 2.18 2.32 18.22
C THR A 120 2.11 0.89 17.76
N ALA A 121 2.14 -0.04 18.72
CA ALA A 121 1.81 -1.43 18.44
C ALA A 121 0.44 -1.48 17.76
N GLY A 122 0.32 -2.30 16.73
CA GLY A 122 -0.84 -2.29 15.85
C GLY A 122 -1.08 -3.64 15.19
N CYS A 123 -2.28 -3.79 14.65
CA CYS A 123 -2.64 -4.93 13.83
C CYS A 123 -3.31 -4.45 12.56
N PHE A 124 -2.77 -4.87 11.42
CA PHE A 124 -3.28 -4.57 10.09
C PHE A 124 -3.64 -5.85 9.38
N THR A 125 -4.84 -5.91 8.82
CA THR A 125 -5.19 -6.92 7.83
C THR A 125 -5.24 -6.25 6.47
N ILE A 126 -4.38 -6.67 5.55
CA ILE A 126 -4.36 -6.15 4.18
C ILE A 126 -5.26 -7.03 3.33
N ARG A 127 -6.25 -6.42 2.67
CA ARG A 127 -7.16 -7.14 1.77
C ARG A 127 -6.64 -7.15 0.34
N SER A 128 -6.22 -6.00 -0.16
CA SER A 128 -5.82 -5.86 -1.56
C SER A 128 -5.13 -4.53 -1.87
N ILE A 129 -4.40 -4.53 -2.99
CA ILE A 129 -3.93 -3.33 -3.68
C ILE A 129 -4.73 -3.19 -4.98
N HIS A 130 -5.26 -2.00 -5.26
CA HIS A 130 -6.02 -1.70 -6.46
C HIS A 130 -5.31 -0.62 -7.29
N LEU A 131 -5.07 -0.93 -8.56
CA LEU A 131 -4.71 0.06 -9.57
C LEU A 131 -6.00 0.48 -10.30
N ARG A 132 -6.24 1.79 -10.39
CA ARG A 132 -7.41 2.36 -11.08
C ARG A 132 -6.95 3.37 -12.11
N LEU A 133 -7.51 3.30 -13.31
CA LEU A 133 -7.36 4.36 -14.31
C LEU A 133 -8.04 5.64 -13.81
N THR A 134 -7.44 6.79 -14.07
CA THR A 134 -7.92 8.12 -13.66
C THR A 134 -7.81 9.13 -14.77
#